data_AF-A0A7S1A1N5-F1
#
_entry.id   AF-A0A7S1A1N5-F1
#
_cell.length_a   1.000
_cell.length_b   1.000
_cell.length_c   1.000
_cell.angle_alpha   90.00
_cell.angle_beta   90.00
_cell.angle_gamma   90.00
#
_symmetry.space_group_name_H-M   'P 1'
#
loop_
_entity.id
_entity.type
_entity.pdbx_description
1 polymer ?
#
loop_
_entity_poly.entity_id
_entity_poly.type
_entity_poly.pdbx_seq_one_letter_code
_entity_poly.pdbx_strand_id
1 'polypeptide(L)'
;CEKCPVLDQQVHALAQSLAGLGWSLARCLLLSTEPQELMDLTLRYLAPCKHVDDRIADACASLSSAKTAMTQRALMNEDIGSTSTVPALRRAHEQEQCLSERSNNPNAFRGRDYGGDLAISTASAPPGHVGRSAPQVQQQAHVGPPVLHRSPSLPSAPIHHEVIVNFQRSEEARTPNGVYTMLSGLSVNRRPVFHEKLGKRYLVHLDDGVWAIKETPDGDPDGQLYAYAEDSAALPSEVRSPWWVMDQESFAIDKLGTVSESGRGNATSSCCAPAVAPFREQQYRSYQDEFSANRGSSTGYVARDLNGHHHYGLSN
;
A
#
# COMPACT_ATOMS: atom_id res chain seq x y z
N CYS A 1 15.11 4.99 54.25
CA CYS A 1 13.65 4.95 54.04
C CYS A 1 13.36 3.87 52.99
N GLU A 2 12.83 2.71 53.39
CA GLU A 2 12.57 1.58 52.47
C GLU A 2 11.40 1.81 51.50
N LYS A 3 10.69 2.95 51.60
CA LYS A 3 9.65 3.37 50.64
C LYS A 3 10.20 4.06 49.38
N CYS A 4 11.52 4.25 49.29
CA CYS A 4 12.15 4.92 48.16
C CYS A 4 12.12 4.16 46.82
N PRO A 5 12.30 2.82 46.75
CA PRO A 5 12.47 2.14 45.46
C PRO A 5 11.18 2.03 44.66
N VAL A 6 10.03 1.90 45.33
CA VAL A 6 8.71 1.88 44.64
C VAL A 6 8.39 3.25 44.07
N LEU A 7 8.68 4.31 44.82
CA LEU A 7 8.47 5.68 44.34
C LEU A 7 9.39 5.98 43.15
N ASP A 8 10.64 5.53 43.21
CA ASP A 8 11.61 5.70 42.13
C ASP A 8 11.18 4.97 40.85
N GLN A 9 10.70 3.73 40.97
CA GLN A 9 10.12 2.99 39.84
C GLN A 9 8.88 3.67 39.24
N GLN A 10 8.00 4.22 40.09
CA GLN A 10 6.82 4.95 39.61
C GLN A 10 7.19 6.23 38.88
N VAL A 11 8.19 6.97 39.39
CA VAL A 11 8.73 8.16 38.74
C VAL A 11 9.37 7.82 37.40
N HIS A 12 10.12 6.72 37.33
CA HIS A 12 10.73 6.24 36.08
C HIS A 12 9.67 5.81 35.04
N ALA A 13 8.66 5.05 35.46
CA ALA A 13 7.57 4.63 34.57
C ALA A 13 6.77 5.83 34.02
N LEU A 14 6.55 6.84 34.86
CA LEU A 14 5.91 8.09 34.46
C LEU A 14 6.80 8.86 33.48
N ALA A 15 8.10 8.98 33.74
CA ALA A 15 9.05 9.63 32.85
C ALA A 15 9.10 8.95 31.47
N GLN A 16 9.12 7.61 31.41
CA GLN A 16 9.07 6.86 30.15
C GLN A 16 7.77 7.11 29.37
N SER A 17 6.64 7.17 30.07
CA SER A 17 5.34 7.45 29.46
C SER A 17 5.26 8.88 28.92
N LEU A 18 5.82 9.86 29.65
CA LEU A 18 5.93 11.25 29.21
C LEU A 18 6.90 11.41 28.02
N ALA A 19 7.99 10.66 27.99
CA ALA A 19 8.91 10.64 26.85
C ALA A 19 8.23 10.07 25.59
N GLY A 20 7.48 8.97 25.73
CA GLY A 20 6.68 8.41 24.64
C GLY A 20 5.61 9.37 24.13
N LEU A 21 4.91 10.06 25.04
CA LEU A 21 3.95 11.10 24.68
C LEU A 21 4.63 12.27 23.96
N GLY A 22 5.79 12.72 24.43
CA GLY A 22 6.58 13.77 23.78
C GLY A 22 6.95 13.43 22.34
N TRP A 23 7.31 12.16 22.08
CA TRP A 23 7.61 11.70 20.72
C TRP A 23 6.37 11.66 19.82
N SER A 24 5.23 11.22 20.37
CA SER A 24 3.96 11.24 19.65
C SER A 24 3.52 12.68 19.31
N LEU A 25 3.70 13.63 20.24
CA LEU A 25 3.37 15.04 20.04
C LEU A 25 4.32 15.70 19.04
N ALA A 26 5.61 15.37 19.06
CA ALA A 26 6.58 15.80 18.05
C ALA A 26 6.19 15.36 16.63
N ARG A 27 5.57 14.18 16.51
CA ARG A 27 5.02 13.70 15.24
C ARG A 27 3.76 14.45 14.83
N CYS A 28 2.86 14.76 15.77
CA CYS A 28 1.69 15.60 15.51
C CYS A 28 2.07 17.04 15.13
N LEU A 29 3.19 17.55 15.64
CA LEU A 29 3.72 18.87 15.33
C LEU A 29 4.06 19.06 13.84
N LEU A 30 4.48 18.00 13.16
CA LEU A 30 4.73 18.02 11.72
C LEU A 30 3.46 18.19 10.88
N LEU A 31 2.29 17.92 11.49
CA LEU A 31 0.99 17.94 10.82
C LEU A 31 0.11 19.14 11.24
N SER A 32 0.54 19.91 12.24
CA SER A 32 -0.23 21.05 12.74
C SER A 32 -0.02 22.28 11.85
N THR A 33 -1.09 23.05 11.62
CA THR A 33 -1.02 24.36 10.98
C THR A 33 -0.33 25.40 11.87
N GLU A 34 -0.30 25.15 13.18
CA GLU A 34 0.31 26.03 14.19
C GLU A 34 1.33 25.24 15.03
N PRO A 35 2.48 24.85 14.45
CA PRO A 35 3.48 24.04 15.14
C PRO A 35 4.08 24.78 16.36
N GLN A 36 4.11 26.11 16.33
CA GLN A 36 4.75 26.91 17.36
C GLN A 36 4.02 26.86 18.72
N GLU A 37 2.68 26.91 18.72
CA GLU A 37 1.87 26.85 19.95
C GLU A 37 1.97 25.49 20.64
N LEU A 38 1.94 24.41 19.84
CA LEU A 38 2.02 23.06 20.36
C LEU A 38 3.45 22.73 20.87
N MET A 39 4.50 23.29 20.26
CA MET A 39 5.87 23.19 20.80
C MET A 39 5.98 23.90 22.15
N ASP A 40 5.37 25.08 22.27
CA ASP A 40 5.38 25.84 23.52
C ASP A 40 4.60 25.17 24.63
N LEU A 41 3.46 24.57 24.30
CA LEU A 41 2.70 23.76 25.24
C LEU A 41 3.52 22.56 25.71
N THR A 42 4.14 21.83 24.77
CA THR A 42 4.95 20.64 25.07
C THR A 42 6.16 20.98 25.95
N LEU A 43 6.89 22.05 25.63
CA LEU A 43 7.99 22.54 26.45
C LEU A 43 7.54 22.96 27.85
N ARG A 44 6.37 23.62 27.98
CA ARG A 44 5.82 24.03 29.27
C ARG A 44 5.52 22.84 30.19
N TYR A 45 5.07 21.71 29.63
CA TYR A 45 4.80 20.49 30.39
C TYR A 45 6.05 19.65 30.69
N LEU A 46 7.02 19.58 29.77
CA LEU A 46 8.21 18.75 29.95
C LEU A 46 9.32 19.43 30.76
N ALA A 47 9.47 20.76 30.64
CA ALA A 47 10.57 21.49 31.28
C ALA A 47 10.69 21.30 32.80
N PRO A 48 9.59 21.23 33.59
CA PRO A 48 9.67 20.93 35.02
C PRO A 48 10.30 19.57 35.31
N CYS A 49 10.14 18.59 34.42
CA CYS A 49 10.58 17.20 34.59
C CYS A 49 12.01 16.95 34.09
N LYS A 50 12.72 17.96 33.56
CA LYS A 50 14.07 17.80 32.99
C LYS A 50 15.12 17.23 33.95
N HIS A 51 14.92 17.39 35.26
CA HIS A 51 15.86 16.95 36.28
C HIS A 51 15.62 15.50 36.73
N VAL A 52 14.53 14.90 36.27
CA VAL A 52 14.09 13.55 36.64
C VAL A 52 14.71 12.51 35.71
N ASP A 53 14.89 12.85 34.43
CA ASP A 53 15.39 11.96 33.39
C ASP A 53 16.15 12.75 32.32
N ASP A 54 17.38 12.33 32.01
CA ASP A 54 18.26 12.97 31.02
C ASP A 54 17.62 12.98 29.61
N ARG A 55 16.80 11.98 29.28
CA ARG A 55 16.10 11.91 28.00
C ARG A 55 15.04 13.00 27.87
N ILE A 56 14.40 13.39 28.97
CA ILE A 56 13.46 14.52 28.99
C ILE A 56 14.24 15.82 28.79
N ALA A 57 15.42 15.95 29.41
CA ALA A 57 16.29 17.11 29.20
C ALA A 57 16.72 17.23 27.73
N ASP A 58 17.14 16.14 27.10
CA ASP A 58 17.52 16.09 25.68
C ASP A 58 16.35 16.43 24.74
N ALA A 59 15.15 15.92 25.06
CA ALA A 59 13.94 16.24 24.31
C ALA A 59 13.60 17.74 24.42
N CYS A 60 13.68 18.33 25.61
CA CYS A 60 13.49 19.77 25.80
C CYS A 60 14.54 20.61 25.05
N ALA A 61 15.80 20.21 25.05
CA ALA A 61 16.87 20.89 24.31
C ALA A 61 16.62 20.84 22.80
N SER A 62 16.26 19.68 22.29
CA SER A 62 15.94 19.46 20.86
C SER A 62 14.73 20.29 20.42
N LEU A 63 13.64 20.27 21.20
CA LEU A 63 12.44 21.07 20.93
C LEU A 63 12.74 22.58 20.98
N SER A 64 13.54 23.03 21.94
CA SER A 64 13.92 24.45 22.05
C SER A 64 14.75 24.90 20.85
N SER A 65 15.72 24.08 20.42
CA SER A 65 16.54 24.36 19.23
C SER A 65 15.68 24.41 17.95
N ALA A 66 14.78 23.45 17.78
CA ALA A 66 13.84 23.42 16.66
C ALA A 66 12.95 24.68 16.66
N LYS A 67 12.48 25.13 17.84
CA LYS A 67 11.68 26.35 17.97
C LYS A 67 12.46 27.56 17.47
N THR A 68 13.71 27.73 17.92
CA THR A 68 14.58 28.83 17.50
C THR A 68 14.81 28.80 15.99
N ALA A 69 15.04 27.63 15.41
CA ALA A 69 15.22 27.49 13.96
C ALA A 69 13.96 27.87 13.17
N MET A 70 12.77 27.50 13.65
CA MET A 70 11.50 27.91 13.02
C MET A 70 11.28 29.42 13.12
N THR A 71 11.52 30.03 14.28
CA THR A 71 11.43 31.49 14.46
C THR A 71 12.42 32.22 13.55
N GLN A 72 13.65 31.72 13.42
CA GLN A 72 14.65 32.30 12.54
C GLN A 72 14.23 32.23 11.06
N ARG A 73 13.66 31.11 10.62
CA ARG A 73 13.11 30.99 9.26
C ARG A 73 11.96 31.96 9.01
N ALA A 74 11.07 32.14 9.98
CA ALA A 74 9.97 33.10 9.87
C ALA A 74 10.48 34.54 9.69
N LEU A 75 11.50 34.95 10.47
CA LEU A 75 12.11 36.27 10.35
C LEU A 75 12.82 36.48 9.00
N MET A 76 13.51 35.45 8.47
CA MET A 76 14.18 35.56 7.17
C MET A 76 13.21 35.66 5.99
N ASN A 77 11.98 35.14 6.12
CA ASN A 77 10.96 35.23 5.09
C ASN A 77 10.33 36.64 5.00
N GLU A 78 10.29 37.41 6.09
CA GLU A 78 9.71 38.76 6.08
C GLU A 78 10.60 39.79 5.37
N ASP A 79 11.93 39.60 5.38
CA ASP A 79 12.87 40.54 4.74
C ASP A 79 12.85 40.49 3.21
N ILE A 80 12.40 39.39 2.60
CA ILE A 80 12.34 39.23 1.14
C ILE A 80 11.07 39.88 0.55
N GLY A 81 10.07 40.18 1.39
CA GLY A 81 8.78 40.75 0.97
C GLY A 81 8.72 42.28 0.86
N SER A 82 9.76 43.02 1.28
CA SER A 82 9.68 44.48 1.41
C SER A 82 10.21 45.29 0.22
N THR A 83 10.67 44.65 -0.86
CA THR A 83 10.98 45.34 -2.12
C THR A 83 10.09 44.87 -3.25
N SER A 84 9.09 45.71 -3.57
CA SER A 84 8.42 45.80 -4.87
C SER A 84 7.50 44.64 -5.25
N THR A 85 6.20 44.78 -5.01
CA THR A 85 5.15 44.48 -6.01
C THR A 85 3.75 44.91 -5.56
N VAL A 86 3.40 46.15 -5.86
CA VAL A 86 2.02 46.57 -6.17
C VAL A 86 2.15 47.36 -7.47
N PRO A 87 1.53 46.99 -8.62
CA PRO A 87 0.13 46.57 -8.76
C PRO A 87 -0.12 45.48 -9.83
N ALA A 88 -0.30 44.21 -9.45
CA ALA A 88 -0.80 43.17 -10.36
C ALA A 88 -2.16 42.57 -9.94
N LEU A 89 -2.57 42.79 -8.69
CA LEU A 89 -3.81 42.26 -8.11
C LEU A 89 -5.08 43.09 -8.41
N ARG A 90 -5.02 44.02 -9.37
CA ARG A 90 -6.21 44.77 -9.83
C ARG A 90 -6.83 44.22 -11.12
N ARG A 91 -6.14 43.33 -11.87
CA ARG A 91 -6.68 42.77 -13.13
C ARG A 91 -7.46 41.47 -12.97
N ALA A 92 -7.34 40.77 -11.84
CA ALA A 92 -8.06 39.49 -11.65
C ALA A 92 -9.54 39.68 -11.29
N HIS A 93 -9.95 40.86 -10.81
CA HIS A 93 -11.34 41.11 -10.38
C HIS A 93 -12.26 41.63 -11.49
N GLU A 94 -11.73 42.00 -12.66
CA GLU A 94 -12.53 42.44 -13.81
C GLU A 94 -12.96 41.28 -14.73
N GLN A 95 -12.37 40.09 -14.60
CA GLN A 95 -12.68 38.96 -15.48
C GLN A 95 -13.87 38.10 -15.01
N GLU A 96 -14.29 38.22 -13.74
CA GLU A 96 -15.47 37.50 -13.21
C GLU A 96 -16.81 38.20 -13.53
N GLN A 97 -16.80 39.46 -13.99
CA GLN A 97 -18.04 40.17 -14.37
C GLN A 97 -18.52 39.90 -15.81
N CYS A 98 -17.72 39.23 -16.66
CA CYS A 98 -18.12 38.92 -18.04
C CYS A 98 -18.80 37.54 -18.23
N LEU A 99 -18.95 36.73 -17.17
CA LEU A 99 -19.54 35.39 -17.28
C LEU A 99 -20.96 35.27 -16.73
N SER A 100 -21.55 36.34 -16.18
CA SER A 100 -22.91 36.31 -15.60
C SER A 100 -24.05 36.67 -16.56
N GLU A 101 -23.80 37.01 -17.84
CA GLU A 101 -24.86 37.47 -18.77
C GLU A 101 -25.34 36.43 -19.80
N ARG A 102 -24.95 35.15 -19.70
CA ARG A 102 -25.35 34.14 -20.69
C ARG A 102 -25.98 32.89 -20.08
N SER A 103 -27.06 33.05 -19.33
CA SER A 103 -27.98 31.94 -19.07
C SER A 103 -29.37 32.45 -18.72
N ASN A 104 -30.20 32.67 -19.74
CA ASN A 104 -31.65 32.71 -19.64
C ASN A 104 -32.26 32.58 -21.04
N ASN A 105 -32.63 31.36 -21.44
CA ASN A 105 -33.78 31.18 -22.32
C ASN A 105 -34.37 29.76 -22.20
N PRO A 106 -35.62 29.60 -21.74
CA PRO A 106 -36.36 28.34 -21.80
C PRO A 106 -37.26 28.28 -23.05
N ASN A 107 -37.54 27.05 -23.51
CA ASN A 107 -38.49 26.64 -24.55
C ASN A 107 -38.05 26.64 -26.03
N ALA A 108 -37.86 25.43 -26.57
CA ALA A 108 -38.47 24.94 -27.82
C ALA A 108 -38.13 23.43 -27.97
N PHE A 109 -39.06 22.49 -27.74
CA PHE A 109 -40.11 21.95 -28.64
C PHE A 109 -39.69 20.66 -29.39
N ARG A 110 -40.45 19.58 -29.13
CA ARG A 110 -40.84 18.40 -29.97
C ARG A 110 -39.72 17.64 -30.72
N GLY A 111 -39.60 16.32 -30.62
CA GLY A 111 -40.63 15.28 -30.68
C GLY A 111 -40.45 14.48 -31.98
N ARG A 112 -40.31 13.15 -31.88
CA ARG A 112 -40.47 12.08 -32.90
C ARG A 112 -39.63 10.88 -32.46
N ASP A 113 -39.94 9.64 -32.78
CA ASP A 113 -41.16 8.86 -32.98
C ASP A 113 -40.64 7.42 -33.14
N TYR A 114 -41.47 6.47 -32.72
CA TYR A 114 -41.23 5.03 -32.79
C TYR A 114 -41.15 4.51 -34.23
N GLY A 115 -40.37 3.44 -34.45
CA GLY A 115 -40.52 2.58 -35.63
C GLY A 115 -39.33 1.68 -35.89
N GLY A 116 -39.50 0.37 -35.72
CA GLY A 116 -38.49 -0.62 -36.11
C GLY A 116 -38.76 -2.04 -35.63
N ASP A 117 -39.88 -2.62 -36.07
CA ASP A 117 -40.08 -4.08 -36.12
C ASP A 117 -39.04 -4.74 -37.04
N LEU A 118 -38.63 -5.98 -36.73
CA LEU A 118 -38.56 -7.10 -37.70
C LEU A 118 -38.11 -8.43 -37.05
N ALA A 119 -38.99 -9.44 -37.22
CA ALA A 119 -38.77 -10.88 -37.45
C ALA A 119 -37.89 -11.69 -36.46
N ILE A 120 -38.42 -12.62 -35.67
CA ILE A 120 -38.83 -14.01 -36.03
C ILE A 120 -37.80 -14.74 -36.90
N SER A 121 -37.02 -15.64 -36.29
CA SER A 121 -36.61 -16.90 -36.93
C SER A 121 -36.43 -18.01 -35.89
N THR A 122 -37.28 -19.00 -36.07
CA THR A 122 -37.36 -20.34 -35.48
C THR A 122 -36.25 -21.29 -35.93
N ALA A 123 -36.09 -22.35 -35.12
CA ALA A 123 -35.69 -23.73 -35.46
C ALA A 123 -34.18 -24.06 -35.52
N SER A 124 -33.75 -24.99 -34.66
CA SER A 124 -33.71 -26.42 -34.98
C SER A 124 -32.85 -27.20 -33.97
N ALA A 125 -33.45 -28.22 -33.37
CA ALA A 125 -32.74 -29.27 -32.64
C ALA A 125 -32.21 -30.34 -33.62
N PRO A 126 -31.17 -31.11 -33.24
CA PRO A 126 -30.95 -32.43 -33.79
C PRO A 126 -31.25 -33.57 -32.77
N PRO A 127 -31.66 -34.76 -33.25
CA PRO A 127 -32.15 -35.87 -32.43
C PRO A 127 -31.08 -36.95 -32.13
N GLY A 128 -31.26 -37.61 -30.98
CA GLY A 128 -31.26 -39.08 -30.80
C GLY A 128 -30.01 -39.91 -31.15
N HIS A 129 -29.49 -40.64 -30.15
CA HIS A 129 -29.07 -42.02 -30.39
C HIS A 129 -29.34 -42.92 -29.17
N VAL A 130 -29.90 -44.09 -29.48
CA VAL A 130 -30.35 -45.17 -28.61
C VAL A 130 -29.37 -46.35 -28.78
N GLY A 131 -29.05 -47.06 -27.70
CA GLY A 131 -28.36 -48.36 -27.78
C GLY A 131 -27.85 -48.81 -26.40
N ARG A 132 -28.57 -49.62 -25.62
CA ARG A 132 -28.84 -51.09 -25.68
C ARG A 132 -27.89 -51.88 -24.76
N SER A 133 -28.51 -52.78 -24.01
CA SER A 133 -28.08 -53.45 -22.77
C SER A 133 -27.16 -54.67 -22.94
N ALA A 134 -26.36 -54.94 -21.89
CA ALA A 134 -26.00 -56.24 -21.24
C ALA A 134 -25.34 -57.38 -22.09
N PRO A 135 -24.67 -58.43 -21.52
CA PRO A 135 -24.71 -58.91 -20.13
C PRO A 135 -23.38 -59.33 -19.46
N GLN A 136 -23.54 -59.73 -18.20
CA GLN A 136 -22.67 -60.43 -17.25
C GLN A 136 -22.08 -61.75 -17.80
N VAL A 137 -20.79 -62.01 -17.53
CA VAL A 137 -20.23 -63.38 -17.37
C VAL A 137 -19.26 -63.39 -16.19
N GLN A 138 -19.44 -64.39 -15.35
CA GLN A 138 -18.73 -64.72 -14.12
C GLN A 138 -17.67 -65.78 -14.42
N GLN A 139 -16.44 -65.65 -13.91
CA GLN A 139 -15.59 -66.81 -13.59
C GLN A 139 -14.45 -66.45 -12.62
N GLN A 140 -14.42 -67.18 -11.51
CA GLN A 140 -13.35 -67.23 -10.50
C GLN A 140 -12.16 -68.03 -11.02
N ALA A 141 -10.94 -67.60 -10.69
CA ALA A 141 -9.83 -68.50 -10.31
C ALA A 141 -8.70 -67.72 -9.63
N HIS A 142 -8.21 -68.25 -8.51
CA HIS A 142 -7.05 -67.80 -7.75
C HIS A 142 -5.74 -67.92 -8.54
N VAL A 143 -4.94 -66.84 -8.59
CA VAL A 143 -3.47 -66.88 -8.74
C VAL A 143 -2.89 -65.73 -7.90
N GLY A 144 -1.78 -65.99 -7.20
CA GLY A 144 -1.22 -65.18 -6.09
C GLY A 144 -0.90 -63.72 -6.39
N PRO A 145 -0.59 -62.92 -5.35
CA PRO A 145 -0.38 -61.49 -5.48
C PRO A 145 0.78 -61.21 -6.46
N PRO A 146 0.53 -60.52 -7.59
CA PRO A 146 1.63 -60.06 -8.42
C PRO A 146 2.41 -59.02 -7.63
N VAL A 147 3.72 -59.24 -7.50
CA VAL A 147 4.66 -58.22 -7.05
C VAL A 147 4.55 -57.07 -8.04
N LEU A 148 3.73 -56.07 -7.70
CA LEU A 148 3.59 -54.84 -8.46
C LEU A 148 4.95 -54.17 -8.44
N HIS A 149 5.71 -54.36 -9.53
CA HIS A 149 6.84 -53.52 -9.86
C HIS A 149 6.34 -52.08 -9.80
N ARG A 150 6.72 -51.39 -8.72
CA ARG A 150 6.44 -49.98 -8.49
C ARG A 150 7.16 -49.24 -9.62
N SER A 151 6.40 -48.85 -10.64
CA SER A 151 6.89 -47.97 -11.70
C SER A 151 7.59 -46.79 -11.01
N PRO A 152 8.81 -46.42 -11.44
CA PRO A 152 9.50 -45.26 -10.88
C PRO A 152 8.56 -44.07 -11.06
N SER A 153 8.04 -43.57 -9.95
CA SER A 153 7.19 -42.40 -9.93
C SER A 153 7.97 -41.28 -10.61
N LEU A 154 7.47 -40.82 -11.76
CA LEU A 154 7.96 -39.63 -12.43
C LEU A 154 8.13 -38.52 -11.38
N PRO A 155 9.27 -37.80 -11.38
CA PRO A 155 9.47 -36.71 -10.44
C PRO A 155 8.30 -35.77 -10.57
N SER A 156 7.50 -35.66 -9.51
CA SER A 156 6.39 -34.72 -9.45
C SER A 156 6.96 -33.36 -9.74
N ALA A 157 6.47 -32.72 -10.80
CA ALA A 157 6.95 -31.40 -11.20
C ALA A 157 6.92 -30.48 -9.97
N PRO A 158 7.96 -29.63 -9.78
CA PRO A 158 7.97 -28.69 -8.67
C PRO A 158 6.69 -27.87 -8.71
N ILE A 159 5.89 -27.97 -7.64
CA ILE A 159 4.65 -27.23 -7.50
C ILE A 159 5.06 -25.79 -7.21
N HIS A 160 5.15 -24.98 -8.26
CA HIS A 160 5.35 -23.55 -8.11
C HIS A 160 4.08 -22.95 -7.51
N HIS A 161 4.18 -22.46 -6.27
CA HIS A 161 3.10 -21.72 -5.66
C HIS A 161 3.03 -20.34 -6.29
N GLU A 162 1.95 -20.10 -7.01
CA GLU A 162 1.69 -18.87 -7.73
C GLU A 162 0.43 -18.21 -7.18
N VAL A 163 0.47 -16.88 -7.05
CA VAL A 163 -0.68 -16.07 -6.66
C VAL A 163 -0.96 -15.00 -7.69
N ILE A 164 -2.22 -14.67 -7.88
CA ILE A 164 -2.70 -13.66 -8.82
C ILE A 164 -3.17 -12.46 -7.99
N VAL A 165 -2.57 -11.30 -8.24
CA VAL A 165 -2.94 -10.03 -7.62
C VAL A 165 -3.80 -9.26 -8.61
N ASN A 166 -4.98 -8.83 -8.16
CA ASN A 166 -5.93 -8.08 -8.99
C ASN A 166 -6.63 -6.97 -8.20
N PHE A 167 -6.22 -5.74 -8.44
CA PHE A 167 -6.83 -4.50 -8.00
C PHE A 167 -7.67 -3.88 -9.12
N GLN A 168 -8.76 -3.20 -8.77
CA GLN A 168 -9.75 -2.64 -9.70
C GLN A 168 -10.06 -1.16 -9.46
N ARG A 169 -9.49 -0.54 -8.41
CA ARG A 169 -9.83 0.82 -7.99
C ARG A 169 -9.65 1.89 -9.09
N SER A 170 -8.47 1.95 -9.70
CA SER A 170 -8.09 2.92 -10.75
C SER A 170 -7.09 2.29 -11.73
N GLU A 171 -6.70 3.02 -12.78
CA GLU A 171 -5.69 2.54 -13.73
C GLU A 171 -4.31 2.45 -13.06
N GLU A 172 -3.96 3.44 -12.24
CA GLU A 172 -2.74 3.47 -11.46
C GLU A 172 -2.71 2.36 -10.40
N ALA A 173 -3.86 2.08 -9.76
CA ALA A 173 -3.98 1.00 -8.78
C ALA A 173 -3.82 -0.39 -9.42
N ARG A 174 -3.98 -0.52 -10.75
CA ARG A 174 -3.74 -1.77 -11.49
C ARG A 174 -2.28 -2.01 -11.80
N THR A 175 -1.41 -1.01 -11.60
CA THR A 175 0.03 -1.17 -11.87
C THR A 175 0.68 -2.37 -11.18
N PRO A 176 0.33 -2.78 -9.94
CA PRO A 176 0.91 -3.95 -9.28
C PRO A 176 0.18 -5.26 -9.59
N ASN A 177 -0.83 -5.25 -10.47
CA ASN A 177 -1.56 -6.46 -10.86
C ASN A 177 -0.65 -7.40 -11.67
N GLY A 178 -0.79 -8.69 -11.41
CA GLY A 178 0.00 -9.69 -12.12
C GLY A 178 0.02 -11.03 -11.43
N VAL A 179 0.86 -11.92 -11.95
CA VAL A 179 1.13 -13.23 -11.37
C VAL A 179 2.44 -13.17 -10.59
N TYR A 180 2.40 -13.56 -9.33
CA TYR A 180 3.54 -13.59 -8.43
C TYR A 180 3.89 -15.04 -8.12
N THR A 181 5.17 -15.38 -8.22
CA THR A 181 5.69 -16.74 -7.99
C THR A 181 6.46 -16.77 -6.69
N MET A 182 6.20 -17.77 -5.84
CA MET A 182 6.92 -17.97 -4.60
C MET A 182 8.41 -18.22 -4.87
N LEU A 183 9.27 -17.47 -4.19
CA LEU A 183 10.72 -17.65 -4.25
C LEU A 183 11.16 -18.75 -3.27
N SER A 184 11.63 -19.87 -3.82
CA SER A 184 12.09 -21.01 -3.01
C SER A 184 13.32 -20.64 -2.18
N GLY A 185 13.25 -20.89 -0.87
CA GLY A 185 14.35 -20.64 0.07
C GLY A 185 14.47 -19.19 0.54
N LEU A 186 13.61 -18.27 0.07
CA LEU A 186 13.56 -16.90 0.57
C LEU A 186 12.31 -16.69 1.44
N SER A 187 12.54 -16.26 2.67
CA SER A 187 11.47 -15.93 3.62
C SER A 187 11.82 -14.68 4.41
N VAL A 188 10.81 -13.87 4.67
CA VAL A 188 10.89 -12.68 5.53
C VAL A 188 9.85 -12.85 6.63
N ASN A 189 10.22 -12.59 7.88
CA ASN A 189 9.34 -12.78 9.04
C ASN A 189 8.70 -14.16 9.12
N ARG A 190 9.46 -15.20 8.72
CA ARG A 190 9.01 -16.61 8.64
C ARG A 190 7.88 -16.84 7.63
N ARG A 191 7.63 -15.89 6.72
CA ARG A 191 6.64 -16.00 5.64
C ARG A 191 7.34 -16.04 4.28
N PRO A 192 6.75 -16.73 3.29
CA PRO A 192 7.32 -16.79 1.95
C PRO A 192 7.29 -15.42 1.26
N VAL A 193 8.31 -15.17 0.43
CA VAL A 193 8.35 -14.01 -0.47
C VAL A 193 7.89 -14.45 -1.86
N PHE A 194 7.11 -13.61 -2.54
CA PHE A 194 6.70 -13.85 -3.92
C PHE A 194 7.26 -12.75 -4.84
N HIS A 195 7.63 -13.12 -6.06
CA HIS A 195 8.18 -12.20 -7.07
C HIS A 195 7.26 -12.13 -8.28
N GLU A 196 7.00 -10.92 -8.76
CA GLU A 196 6.19 -10.66 -9.95
C GLU A 196 6.83 -11.29 -11.21
N LYS A 197 6.08 -12.09 -11.96
CA LYS A 197 6.62 -12.81 -13.14
C LYS A 197 7.13 -11.88 -14.25
N LEU A 198 6.49 -10.73 -14.44
CA LEU A 198 6.76 -9.81 -15.54
C LEU A 198 7.38 -8.48 -15.09
N GLY A 199 7.57 -8.30 -13.79
CA GLY A 199 8.00 -7.04 -13.21
C GLY A 199 9.16 -7.21 -12.24
N LYS A 200 9.34 -6.20 -11.39
CA LYS A 200 10.41 -6.12 -10.38
C LYS A 200 9.86 -5.96 -8.96
N ARG A 201 8.59 -6.32 -8.77
CA ARG A 201 7.91 -6.17 -7.49
C ARG A 201 7.90 -7.48 -6.72
N TYR A 202 7.88 -7.34 -5.41
CA TYR A 202 7.84 -8.42 -4.46
C TYR A 202 6.60 -8.24 -3.57
N LEU A 203 5.96 -9.35 -3.29
CA LEU A 203 4.89 -9.46 -2.30
C LEU A 203 5.49 -10.10 -1.05
N VAL A 204 5.57 -9.31 0.02
CA VAL A 204 6.32 -9.60 1.25
C VAL A 204 5.48 -9.31 2.48
N HIS A 205 5.80 -9.95 3.60
CA HIS A 205 5.22 -9.62 4.90
C HIS A 205 6.24 -8.86 5.74
N LEU A 206 5.92 -7.60 6.01
CA LEU A 206 6.80 -6.62 6.64
C LEU A 206 6.92 -6.85 8.16
N ASP A 207 7.92 -6.19 8.76
CA ASP A 207 8.25 -6.26 10.19
C ASP A 207 7.16 -5.65 11.08
N ASP A 208 6.36 -4.75 10.51
CA ASP A 208 5.22 -4.10 11.18
C ASP A 208 3.93 -4.94 11.21
N GLY A 209 3.95 -6.15 10.62
CA GLY A 209 2.84 -7.09 10.62
C GLY A 209 1.90 -6.99 9.42
N VAL A 210 2.31 -6.33 8.34
CA VAL A 210 1.48 -6.04 7.18
C VAL A 210 1.97 -6.79 5.94
N TRP A 211 1.06 -7.26 5.09
CA TRP A 211 1.39 -7.74 3.75
C TRP A 211 1.53 -6.55 2.79
N ALA A 212 2.61 -6.48 2.01
CA ALA A 212 2.85 -5.37 1.11
C ALA A 212 3.46 -5.79 -0.23
N ILE A 213 3.21 -4.97 -1.26
CA ILE A 213 3.84 -5.04 -2.58
C ILE A 213 4.85 -3.90 -2.69
N LYS A 214 6.13 -4.21 -2.88
CA LYS A 214 7.23 -3.24 -2.97
C LYS A 214 8.34 -3.68 -3.94
N GLU A 215 9.36 -2.85 -4.15
CA GLU A 215 10.46 -3.16 -5.09
C GLU A 215 11.58 -4.03 -4.51
N THR A 216 11.66 -4.16 -3.18
CA THR A 216 12.69 -4.96 -2.52
C THR A 216 12.09 -6.16 -1.79
N PRO A 217 12.82 -7.28 -1.68
CA PRO A 217 12.29 -8.50 -1.07
C PRO A 217 12.44 -8.56 0.45
N ASP A 218 12.82 -7.47 1.12
CA ASP A 218 13.08 -7.43 2.56
C ASP A 218 11.83 -7.08 3.39
N GLY A 219 11.94 -7.19 4.72
CA GLY A 219 10.85 -6.93 5.68
C GLY A 219 10.73 -5.49 6.14
N ASP A 220 11.63 -4.61 5.69
CA ASP A 220 11.64 -3.21 6.13
C ASP A 220 10.35 -2.52 5.66
N PRO A 221 9.57 -1.91 6.57
CA PRO A 221 8.45 -1.08 6.14
C PRO A 221 8.92 0.14 5.34
N ASP A 222 10.19 0.52 5.44
CA ASP A 222 10.77 1.60 4.66
C ASP A 222 10.95 1.22 3.19
N GLY A 223 10.57 2.14 2.31
CA GLY A 223 10.69 2.03 0.86
C GLY A 223 9.37 2.22 0.11
N GLN A 224 9.45 2.09 -1.22
CA GLN A 224 8.33 2.36 -2.11
C GLN A 224 7.28 1.25 -2.05
N LEU A 225 6.15 1.55 -1.42
CA LEU A 225 4.99 0.66 -1.37
C LEU A 225 4.02 0.96 -2.53
N TYR A 226 3.49 -0.10 -3.14
CA TYR A 226 2.47 -0.04 -4.17
C TYR A 226 1.08 -0.42 -3.64
N ALA A 227 1.04 -1.40 -2.74
CA ALA A 227 -0.17 -1.82 -2.07
C ALA A 227 0.18 -2.46 -0.72
N TYR A 228 -0.73 -2.41 0.25
CA TYR A 228 -0.58 -3.10 1.51
C TYR A 228 -1.92 -3.56 2.09
N ALA A 229 -1.90 -4.56 2.98
CA ALA A 229 -3.04 -5.06 3.71
C ALA A 229 -2.63 -5.41 5.14
N GLU A 230 -3.32 -4.82 6.12
CA GLU A 230 -3.10 -5.06 7.55
C GLU A 230 -3.69 -6.41 7.96
N ASP A 231 -2.97 -7.49 7.68
CA ASP A 231 -3.39 -8.86 7.94
C ASP A 231 -2.19 -9.75 8.30
N SER A 232 -2.40 -10.64 9.27
CA SER A 232 -1.37 -11.56 9.78
C SER A 232 -1.47 -12.96 9.16
N ALA A 233 -2.20 -13.11 8.04
CA ALA A 233 -2.34 -14.35 7.28
C ALA A 233 -1.00 -15.01 6.91
N ALA A 234 -0.93 -16.34 7.01
CA ALA A 234 0.29 -17.13 6.71
C ALA A 234 0.73 -16.98 5.25
N LEU A 235 -0.24 -16.90 4.35
CA LEU A 235 -0.06 -16.72 2.92
C LEU A 235 -0.82 -15.48 2.44
N PRO A 236 -0.39 -14.83 1.35
CA PRO A 236 -1.07 -13.65 0.84
C PRO A 236 -2.46 -13.96 0.26
N SER A 237 -2.70 -15.18 -0.21
CA SER A 237 -4.03 -15.67 -0.66
C SER A 237 -5.04 -15.82 0.48
N GLU A 238 -4.56 -15.87 1.72
CA GLU A 238 -5.38 -16.00 2.93
C GLU A 238 -5.74 -14.64 3.54
N VAL A 239 -5.19 -13.53 3.03
CA VAL A 239 -5.53 -12.17 3.47
C VAL A 239 -7.04 -11.93 3.33
N ARG A 240 -7.64 -11.38 4.39
CA ARG A 240 -9.07 -11.02 4.47
C ARG A 240 -9.28 -9.55 4.75
N SER A 241 -8.28 -8.86 5.30
CA SER A 241 -8.31 -7.40 5.41
C SER A 241 -8.37 -6.74 4.02
N PRO A 242 -9.02 -5.57 3.90
CA PRO A 242 -9.04 -4.82 2.65
C PRO A 242 -7.63 -4.36 2.27
N TRP A 243 -7.37 -4.34 0.96
CA TRP A 243 -6.12 -3.83 0.40
C TRP A 243 -6.18 -2.32 0.22
N TRP A 244 -5.14 -1.63 0.67
CA TRP A 244 -4.87 -0.23 0.38
C TRP A 244 -3.89 -0.17 -0.78
N VAL A 245 -4.26 0.53 -1.85
CA VAL A 245 -3.45 0.59 -3.08
C VAL A 245 -3.07 2.03 -3.36
N MET A 246 -1.84 2.25 -3.83
CA MET A 246 -1.37 3.57 -4.24
C MET A 246 -2.15 4.02 -5.48
N ASP A 247 -2.83 5.16 -5.35
CA ASP A 247 -3.71 5.74 -6.36
C ASP A 247 -3.36 7.22 -6.55
N GLN A 248 -2.79 7.54 -7.72
CA GLN A 248 -2.23 8.85 -8.09
C GLN A 248 -1.10 9.33 -7.16
N GLU A 249 -1.47 9.76 -5.96
CA GLU A 249 -0.59 10.33 -4.92
C GLU A 249 -0.98 9.86 -3.50
N SER A 250 -2.07 9.10 -3.36
CA SER A 250 -2.57 8.67 -2.05
C SER A 250 -2.88 7.19 -1.99
N PHE A 251 -2.69 6.57 -0.83
CA PHE A 251 -3.19 5.22 -0.59
C PHE A 251 -4.68 5.25 -0.38
N ALA A 252 -5.38 4.32 -0.99
CA ALA A 252 -6.80 4.23 -0.79
C ALA A 252 -7.33 2.80 -0.95
N ILE A 253 -8.41 2.51 -0.23
CA ILE A 253 -8.96 1.15 -0.12
C ILE A 253 -9.51 0.66 -1.45
N ASP A 254 -9.05 -0.49 -1.92
CA ASP A 254 -9.66 -1.23 -3.01
C ASP A 254 -10.56 -2.34 -2.45
N LYS A 255 -11.87 -2.10 -2.44
CA LYS A 255 -12.87 -3.04 -1.93
C LYS A 255 -12.99 -4.31 -2.75
N LEU A 256 -12.53 -4.29 -4.00
CA LEU A 256 -12.57 -5.42 -4.93
C LEU A 256 -11.18 -6.00 -5.17
N GLY A 257 -10.16 -5.45 -4.50
CA GLY A 257 -8.79 -5.94 -4.53
C GLY A 257 -8.69 -7.34 -3.96
N THR A 258 -8.06 -8.25 -4.71
CA THR A 258 -7.93 -9.65 -4.31
C THR A 258 -6.53 -10.19 -4.60
N VAL A 259 -6.11 -11.14 -3.76
CA VAL A 259 -4.94 -11.99 -4.01
C VAL A 259 -5.42 -13.44 -3.91
N SER A 260 -5.28 -14.21 -4.98
CA SER A 260 -5.79 -15.58 -5.08
C SER A 260 -4.72 -16.58 -5.51
N GLU A 261 -4.80 -17.84 -5.06
CA GLU A 261 -3.89 -18.88 -5.56
C GLU A 261 -4.22 -19.23 -7.00
N SER A 262 -3.21 -19.26 -7.87
CA SER A 262 -3.38 -19.77 -9.23
C SER A 262 -3.60 -21.29 -9.18
N GLY A 263 -4.61 -21.80 -9.87
CA GLY A 263 -4.82 -23.25 -10.04
C GLY A 263 -5.80 -23.92 -9.07
N ARG A 264 -6.26 -23.25 -8.01
CA ARG A 264 -7.49 -23.67 -7.31
C ARG A 264 -8.66 -23.05 -8.07
N GLY A 265 -9.38 -23.86 -8.84
CA GLY A 265 -10.58 -23.42 -9.55
C GLY A 265 -11.48 -22.60 -8.62
N ASN A 266 -11.84 -21.39 -9.08
CA ASN A 266 -12.60 -20.39 -8.33
C ASN A 266 -13.90 -20.97 -7.75
N ALA A 267 -13.84 -21.54 -6.54
CA ALA A 267 -15.00 -21.62 -5.69
C ALA A 267 -15.17 -20.21 -5.11
N THR A 268 -16.16 -19.48 -5.62
CA THR A 268 -16.55 -18.14 -5.21
C THR A 268 -16.79 -18.05 -3.71
N SER A 269 -15.72 -17.82 -2.95
CA SER A 269 -15.79 -17.50 -1.52
C SER A 269 -16.02 -16.00 -1.39
N SER A 270 -17.29 -15.61 -1.52
CA SER A 270 -17.77 -14.28 -1.11
C SER A 270 -17.60 -14.16 0.40
N CYS A 271 -16.49 -13.58 0.83
CA CYS A 271 -16.21 -13.31 2.23
C CYS A 271 -16.62 -11.86 2.54
N CYS A 272 -17.58 -11.68 3.45
CA CYS A 272 -17.90 -10.40 4.04
C CYS A 272 -16.63 -9.80 4.69
N ALA A 273 -16.31 -8.56 4.34
CA ALA A 273 -15.21 -7.83 4.97
C ALA A 273 -15.49 -7.64 6.47
N PRO A 274 -14.59 -8.03 7.39
CA PRO A 274 -14.69 -7.65 8.78
C PRO A 274 -14.49 -6.12 8.93
N ALA A 275 -15.08 -5.56 9.99
CA ALA A 275 -14.96 -4.14 10.31
C ALA A 275 -13.48 -3.75 10.49
N VAL A 276 -13.05 -2.75 9.72
CA VAL A 276 -11.70 -2.19 9.69
C VAL A 276 -11.35 -1.65 11.07
N ALA A 277 -10.27 -2.18 11.67
CA ALA A 277 -9.65 -1.55 12.84
C ALA A 277 -9.13 -0.16 12.44
N PRO A 278 -9.34 0.89 13.24
CA PRO A 278 -8.94 2.21 12.82
C PRO A 278 -7.43 2.41 13.02
N PHE A 279 -6.82 3.05 12.02
CA PHE A 279 -5.82 4.10 12.20
C PHE A 279 -4.32 3.72 12.20
N ARG A 280 -3.77 3.47 11.00
CA ARG A 280 -2.33 3.66 10.67
C ARG A 280 -2.04 4.36 9.34
N GLU A 281 -3.06 4.95 8.70
CA GLU A 281 -2.94 5.66 7.42
C GLU A 281 -1.82 6.73 7.44
N GLN A 282 -1.58 7.39 8.59
CA GLN A 282 -0.53 8.40 8.75
C GLN A 282 0.90 7.86 8.68
N GLN A 283 1.13 6.59 9.05
CA GLN A 283 2.47 6.00 8.98
C GLN A 283 2.87 5.72 7.53
N TYR A 284 1.92 5.39 6.65
CA TYR A 284 2.21 5.14 5.24
C TYR A 284 2.18 6.40 4.37
N ARG A 285 1.64 7.52 4.87
CA ARG A 285 1.77 8.82 4.22
C ARG A 285 3.20 9.37 4.23
N SER A 286 4.01 9.10 5.25
CA SER A 286 5.42 9.55 5.23
C SER A 286 6.25 8.91 4.12
N TYR A 287 5.85 7.73 3.61
CA TYR A 287 6.49 7.12 2.44
C TYR A 287 6.13 7.83 1.12
N GLN A 288 5.04 8.60 1.07
CA GLN A 288 4.64 9.37 -0.12
C GLN A 288 5.56 10.57 -0.38
N ASP A 289 6.12 11.16 0.67
CA ASP A 289 7.01 12.31 0.55
C ASP A 289 8.34 11.91 -0.15
N GLU A 290 8.83 10.68 0.07
CA GLU A 290 9.96 10.14 -0.68
C GLU A 290 9.61 9.83 -2.15
N PHE A 291 8.39 9.36 -2.42
CA PHE A 291 7.95 9.06 -3.79
C PHE A 291 7.84 10.31 -4.66
N SER A 292 7.25 11.37 -4.10
CA SER A 292 7.10 12.67 -4.79
C SER A 292 8.46 13.30 -5.09
N ALA A 293 9.44 13.15 -4.18
CA ALA A 293 10.80 13.61 -4.39
C ALA A 293 11.52 12.86 -5.53
N ASN A 294 11.26 11.56 -5.70
CA ASN A 294 11.95 10.74 -6.70
C ASN A 294 11.40 10.89 -8.13
N ARG A 295 10.12 11.25 -8.34
CA ARG A 295 9.59 11.54 -9.69
C ARG A 295 10.23 12.77 -10.34
N GLY A 296 10.76 13.71 -9.56
CA GLY A 296 11.44 14.90 -10.08
C GLY A 296 12.90 14.67 -10.51
N SER A 297 13.51 13.56 -10.12
CA SER A 297 14.92 13.26 -10.39
C SER A 297 15.06 12.16 -11.43
N SER A 298 14.81 12.51 -12.71
CA SER A 298 15.29 11.72 -13.84
C SER A 298 16.82 11.91 -14.00
N THR A 299 17.58 11.50 -12.99
CA THR A 299 19.01 11.24 -13.14
C THR A 299 19.16 9.74 -13.36
N GLY A 300 19.53 9.38 -14.59
CA GLY A 300 19.62 8.00 -15.04
C GLY A 300 20.35 7.09 -14.05
N TYR A 301 19.65 6.06 -13.59
CA TYR A 301 20.27 4.94 -12.90
C TYR A 301 21.18 4.20 -13.88
N VAL A 302 22.48 4.40 -13.73
CA VAL A 302 23.50 3.54 -14.34
C VAL A 302 23.46 2.21 -13.59
N ALA A 303 22.92 1.18 -14.24
CA ALA A 303 23.04 -0.19 -13.76
C ALA A 303 24.54 -0.53 -13.66
N ARG A 304 25.01 -0.82 -12.44
CA ARG A 304 26.32 -1.44 -12.24
C ARG A 304 26.20 -2.91 -12.62
N ASP A 305 26.74 -3.27 -13.78
CA ASP A 305 27.03 -4.67 -14.07
C ASP A 305 28.10 -5.18 -13.10
N LEU A 306 27.90 -6.42 -12.62
CA LEU A 306 28.76 -7.12 -11.66
C LEU A 306 30.17 -7.47 -12.19
N ASN A 307 30.54 -6.99 -13.36
CA ASN A 307 31.88 -7.17 -13.96
C ASN A 307 32.50 -5.81 -14.23
N GLY A 308 33.26 -5.28 -13.27
CA GLY A 308 33.84 -3.94 -13.32
C GLY A 308 34.80 -3.72 -14.49
N HIS A 309 34.28 -3.27 -15.63
CA HIS A 309 35.05 -2.71 -16.74
C HIS A 309 34.43 -1.39 -17.19
N HIS A 310 35.15 -0.29 -16.94
CA HIS A 310 34.81 1.04 -17.44
C HIS A 310 35.40 1.23 -18.85
N HIS A 311 34.55 1.28 -19.87
CA HIS A 311 34.91 1.86 -21.16
C HIS A 311 34.47 3.32 -21.21
N TYR A 312 35.43 4.24 -21.22
CA TYR A 312 35.20 5.63 -21.58
C TYR A 312 35.22 5.75 -23.10
N GLY A 313 34.06 5.95 -23.72
CA GLY A 313 33.93 6.43 -25.08
C GLY A 313 33.59 7.91 -25.07
N LEU A 314 34.54 8.76 -25.43
CA LEU A 314 34.30 10.16 -25.79
C LEU A 314 33.86 10.19 -27.25
N SER A 315 32.68 10.74 -27.51
CA SER A 315 32.24 11.11 -28.87
C SER A 315 32.36 12.62 -29.03
N ASN A 316 32.99 13.03 -30.15
CA ASN A 316 32.88 14.36 -30.75
C ASN A 316 31.49 14.57 -31.35
#